data_AF-A0A9Q4PWZ9-F1
#
_entry.id   AF-A0A9Q4PWZ9-F1
#
_cell.length_a   1.000
_cell.length_b   1.000
_cell.length_c   1.000
_cell.angle_alpha   90.00
_cell.angle_beta   90.00
_cell.angle_gamma   90.00
#
_symmetry.space_group_name_H-M   'P 1'
#
loop_
_entity.id
_entity.type
_entity.pdbx_description
1 polymer ?
#
loop_
_entity_poly.entity_id
_entity_poly.type
_entity_poly.pdbx_seq_one_letter_code
_entity_poly.pdbx_strand_id
1 'polypeptide(L)'
;MTDRNPALCSALLGLGAGIIITVVITVFSKGWWHLTSYNQTLMGMGVVHTDVSLLLVLFFAGCCIPFMLHTSSRPTILMHAALTGLIAAGVARILPFVGKPAYIISSLLSTIPQLLIILACGVLVAAFGGLFASFIRKEEEGGLGFAPLIPVAIVTIAVIVLPLLLATVGTSTGIIPPAPYSCGPSEQPTDLLVIKLSSSGDLEWKTTVDINTYDGADALTEYSDGYAIATTEYCQESSIVHLILFDREGTTLRQTEVRTEFGQVSAIVPAPDNRFFLATDTPGILRIGHEGETVWIKSLVNKSQGPAPISLLARNDGSFCAAWQNQIVCLTDNGTRLWDTTLNAGSGPEVMLISPADAGGILICTEGNHVFNGEHFEIPLMAIRLDADGTILWEQTFGSGNADTLLGVWKNPSGHTILYRTITSPKNLWGKIVRVYTSHLITLSDDGTVTGLQEVEDTGGDVIPSPVRGYISVDTGEESITITGYDAGQKIWKREYDMQANPYSLKGMGTADGGYLIAVSSPL
;
A
#
# COMPACT_ATOMS: atom_id res chain seq x y z
N MET A 1 29.24 -56.75 -3.94
CA MET A 1 29.02 -56.10 -2.62
C MET A 1 29.36 -54.63 -2.79
N THR A 2 28.35 -53.77 -2.89
CA THR A 2 28.51 -52.32 -2.80
C THR A 2 27.59 -51.88 -1.69
N ASP A 3 28.17 -51.59 -0.52
CA ASP A 3 27.50 -50.93 0.60
C ASP A 3 26.96 -49.59 0.09
N ARG A 4 25.67 -49.54 -0.23
CA ARG A 4 24.97 -48.25 -0.32
C ARG A 4 24.77 -47.78 1.11
N ASN A 5 25.63 -46.87 1.53
CA ASN A 5 25.63 -46.26 2.84
C ASN A 5 24.21 -45.67 3.09
N PRO A 6 23.40 -46.24 4.01
CA PRO A 6 21.99 -45.86 4.17
C PRO A 6 21.83 -44.39 4.58
N ALA A 7 22.85 -43.82 5.23
CA ALA A 7 22.95 -42.38 5.51
C ALA A 7 23.03 -41.53 4.23
N LEU A 8 23.76 -42.00 3.20
CA LEU A 8 23.90 -41.29 1.92
C LEU A 8 22.59 -41.35 1.12
N CYS A 9 21.90 -42.50 1.10
CA CYS A 9 20.58 -42.62 0.46
C CYS A 9 19.51 -41.76 1.17
N SER A 10 19.53 -41.69 2.50
CA SER A 10 18.66 -40.81 3.28
C SER A 10 18.93 -39.33 3.00
N ALA A 11 20.21 -38.92 2.97
CA ALA A 11 20.59 -37.55 2.64
C ALA A 11 20.17 -37.14 1.22
N LEU A 12 20.32 -38.04 0.23
CA LEU A 12 19.92 -37.79 -1.15
C LEU A 12 18.38 -37.70 -1.32
N LEU A 13 17.62 -38.51 -0.58
CA LEU A 13 16.16 -38.46 -0.58
C LEU A 13 15.62 -37.23 0.16
N GLY A 14 16.26 -36.83 1.27
CA GLY A 14 15.96 -35.58 1.97
C GLY A 14 16.23 -34.35 1.11
N LEU A 15 17.34 -34.34 0.37
CA LEU A 15 17.64 -33.33 -0.64
C LEU A 15 16.59 -33.31 -1.76
N GLY A 16 16.18 -34.48 -2.26
CA GLY A 16 15.14 -34.60 -3.28
C GLY A 16 13.79 -34.06 -2.82
N ALA A 17 13.34 -34.42 -1.60
CA ALA A 17 12.10 -33.91 -1.02
C ALA A 17 12.17 -32.40 -0.74
N GLY A 18 13.32 -31.90 -0.27
CA GLY A 18 13.57 -30.47 -0.09
C GLY A 18 13.50 -29.69 -1.40
N ILE A 19 14.08 -30.22 -2.48
CA ILE A 19 14.00 -29.62 -3.82
C ILE A 19 12.55 -29.60 -4.31
N ILE A 20 11.81 -30.70 -4.16
CA ILE A 20 10.40 -30.78 -4.58
C ILE A 20 9.54 -29.76 -3.81
N ILE A 21 9.69 -29.68 -2.48
CA ILE A 21 8.97 -28.71 -1.65
C ILE A 21 9.37 -27.28 -2.03
N THR A 22 10.65 -27.01 -2.28
CA THR A 22 11.12 -25.69 -2.71
C THR A 22 10.55 -25.32 -4.09
N VAL A 23 10.48 -26.27 -5.03
CA VAL A 23 9.87 -26.06 -6.35
C VAL A 23 8.37 -25.83 -6.22
N VAL A 24 7.65 -26.59 -5.39
CA VAL A 24 6.22 -26.38 -5.12
C VAL A 24 5.99 -25.01 -4.49
N ILE A 25 6.78 -24.62 -3.48
CA ILE A 25 6.71 -23.28 -2.87
C ILE A 25 7.06 -22.20 -3.90
N THR A 26 8.02 -22.42 -4.80
CA THR A 26 8.38 -21.47 -5.86
C THR A 26 7.27 -21.34 -6.92
N VAL A 27 6.56 -22.42 -7.21
CA VAL A 27 5.41 -22.42 -8.14
C VAL A 27 4.19 -21.76 -7.48
N PHE A 28 3.93 -22.04 -6.20
CA PHE A 28 2.88 -21.37 -5.43
C PHE A 28 3.19 -19.90 -5.19
N SER A 29 4.46 -19.55 -4.93
CA SER A 29 4.86 -18.15 -4.85
C SER A 29 4.67 -17.48 -6.20
N LYS A 30 5.11 -18.08 -7.33
CA LYS A 30 4.80 -17.64 -8.72
C LYS A 30 3.31 -17.47 -9.01
N GLY A 31 2.44 -18.29 -8.41
CA GLY A 31 0.99 -18.11 -8.46
C GLY A 31 0.49 -16.90 -7.68
N TRP A 32 1.20 -16.49 -6.61
CA TRP A 32 0.94 -15.26 -5.85
C TRP A 32 1.53 -13.99 -6.50
N TRP A 33 2.39 -14.13 -7.51
CA TRP A 33 2.94 -13.00 -8.29
C TRP A 33 1.99 -12.55 -9.43
N HIS A 34 0.85 -13.21 -9.66
CA HIS A 34 -0.15 -12.74 -10.61
C HIS A 34 -1.18 -11.81 -9.94
N LEU A 35 -1.07 -10.52 -10.30
CA LEU A 35 -2.03 -9.41 -10.30
C LEU A 35 -2.95 -9.08 -9.09
N THR A 36 -3.10 -9.91 -8.06
CA THR A 36 -4.13 -9.67 -7.00
C THR A 36 -3.60 -9.56 -5.58
N SER A 37 -2.29 -9.36 -5.39
CA SER A 37 -1.66 -9.24 -4.06
C SER A 37 -1.08 -7.84 -3.82
N TYR A 38 -1.92 -6.82 -3.99
CA TYR A 38 -1.63 -5.47 -3.49
C TYR A 38 -1.95 -5.41 -1.99
N ASN A 39 -0.96 -5.74 -1.16
CA ASN A 39 -1.03 -5.56 0.29
C ASN A 39 0.32 -5.02 0.79
N GLN A 40 0.48 -3.69 0.73
CA GLN A 40 1.70 -2.99 1.12
C GLN A 40 1.91 -2.87 2.65
N THR A 41 1.03 -3.43 3.49
CA THR A 41 1.19 -3.37 4.97
C THR A 41 1.96 -4.53 5.58
N LEU A 42 2.39 -5.52 4.79
CA LEU A 42 3.27 -6.58 5.25
C LEU A 42 4.68 -6.36 4.70
N MET A 43 5.56 -5.83 5.54
CA MET A 43 7.00 -6.16 5.56
C MET A 43 7.25 -7.69 5.78
N GLY A 44 6.35 -8.55 5.31
CA GLY A 44 6.24 -9.97 5.64
C GLY A 44 6.89 -10.92 4.64
N MET A 45 7.45 -10.43 3.52
CA MET A 45 8.15 -11.32 2.57
C MET A 45 9.50 -11.83 3.09
N GLY A 46 10.14 -11.12 4.03
CA GLY A 46 11.35 -11.61 4.72
C GLY A 46 11.05 -12.67 5.80
N VAL A 47 9.85 -12.62 6.40
CA VAL A 47 9.48 -13.45 7.54
C VAL A 47 9.19 -14.90 7.09
N VAL A 48 8.47 -15.09 5.98
CA VAL A 48 8.09 -16.44 5.52
C VAL A 48 9.30 -17.28 5.10
N HIS A 49 10.29 -16.71 4.41
CA HIS A 49 11.48 -17.45 3.98
C HIS A 49 12.41 -17.81 5.16
N THR A 50 12.57 -16.89 6.11
CA THR A 50 13.44 -17.10 7.28
C THR A 50 12.79 -18.06 8.28
N ASP A 51 11.48 -17.96 8.49
CA ASP A 51 10.72 -18.83 9.39
C ASP A 51 10.59 -20.26 8.84
N VAL A 52 10.37 -20.43 7.53
CA VAL A 52 10.37 -21.76 6.89
C VAL A 52 11.75 -22.40 6.96
N SER A 53 12.82 -21.62 6.79
CA SER A 53 14.20 -22.11 6.93
C SER A 53 14.54 -22.50 8.37
N LEU A 54 14.09 -21.72 9.36
CA LEU A 54 14.27 -22.02 10.78
C LEU A 54 13.46 -23.26 11.21
N LEU A 55 12.23 -23.41 10.72
CA LEU A 55 11.40 -24.60 10.89
C LEU A 55 12.07 -25.86 10.31
N LEU A 56 12.65 -25.75 9.11
CA LEU A 56 13.42 -26.83 8.49
C LEU A 56 14.65 -27.20 9.33
N VAL A 57 15.41 -26.22 9.81
CA VAL A 57 16.60 -26.46 10.65
C VAL A 57 16.23 -27.12 11.99
N LEU A 58 15.19 -26.63 12.67
CA LEU A 58 14.70 -27.22 13.94
C LEU A 58 14.14 -28.63 13.74
N PHE A 59 13.47 -28.88 12.62
CA PHE A 59 13.00 -30.20 12.22
C PHE A 59 14.16 -31.18 11.99
N PHE A 60 15.17 -30.78 11.21
CA PHE A 60 16.37 -31.59 10.99
C PHE A 60 17.17 -31.84 12.28
N ALA A 61 17.29 -30.84 13.16
CA ALA A 61 17.95 -30.99 14.45
C ALA A 61 17.20 -31.97 15.38
N GLY A 62 15.86 -31.90 15.43
CA GLY A 62 15.00 -32.81 16.19
C GLY A 62 15.09 -34.26 15.76
N CYS A 63 15.20 -34.52 14.45
CA CYS A 63 15.38 -35.86 13.92
C CYS A 63 16.77 -36.47 14.25
N CYS A 64 17.78 -35.64 14.50
CA CYS A 64 19.15 -36.09 14.76
C CYS A 64 19.46 -36.37 16.24
N ILE A 65 18.75 -35.75 17.19
CA ILE A 65 19.00 -35.88 18.64
C ILE A 65 18.90 -37.33 19.17
N PRO A 66 17.90 -38.16 18.79
CA PRO A 66 17.80 -39.53 19.30
C PRO A 66 18.94 -40.45 18.81
N PHE A 67 19.49 -40.17 17.63
CA PHE A 67 20.65 -40.86 17.06
C PHE A 67 21.96 -40.46 17.77
N MET A 68 22.09 -39.19 18.17
CA MET A 68 23.25 -38.70 18.94
C MET A 68 23.27 -39.24 20.38
N LEU A 69 22.10 -39.53 20.96
CA LEU A 69 21.96 -40.05 22.33
C LEU A 69 21.99 -41.59 22.43
N HIS A 70 22.23 -42.32 21.32
CA HIS A 70 22.24 -43.79 21.26
C HIS A 70 21.01 -44.48 21.90
N THR A 71 19.84 -43.84 21.85
CA THR A 71 18.61 -44.42 22.40
C THR A 71 17.86 -45.25 21.35
N SER A 72 17.56 -46.51 21.66
CA SER A 72 17.01 -47.50 20.71
C SER A 72 15.51 -47.81 20.89
N SER A 73 14.83 -47.08 21.77
CA SER A 73 13.42 -47.31 22.09
C SER A 73 12.48 -46.53 21.15
N ARG A 74 11.65 -47.26 20.37
CA ARG A 74 10.63 -46.71 19.44
C ARG A 74 9.74 -45.62 20.07
N PRO A 75 9.18 -45.80 21.28
CA PRO A 75 8.34 -44.78 21.91
C PRO A 75 9.08 -43.47 22.19
N THR A 76 10.35 -43.56 22.56
CA THR A 76 11.16 -42.39 22.92
C THR A 76 11.49 -41.54 21.70
N ILE A 77 11.80 -42.18 20.56
CA ILE A 77 12.08 -41.49 19.29
C ILE A 77 10.82 -40.80 18.75
N LEU A 78 9.68 -41.49 18.76
CA LEU A 78 8.38 -40.94 18.36
C LEU A 78 7.96 -39.76 19.26
N MET A 79 8.18 -39.87 20.57
CA MET A 79 7.87 -38.81 21.52
C MET A 79 8.75 -37.57 21.30
N HIS A 80 10.05 -37.73 21.02
CA HIS A 80 10.95 -36.59 20.75
C HIS A 80 10.65 -35.91 19.42
N ALA A 81 10.34 -36.69 18.37
CA ALA A 81 9.94 -36.12 17.08
C ALA A 81 8.62 -35.36 17.17
N ALA A 82 7.62 -35.91 17.87
CA ALA A 82 6.34 -35.25 18.12
C ALA A 82 6.53 -33.97 18.96
N LEU A 83 7.32 -34.03 20.04
CA LEU A 83 7.58 -32.87 20.90
C LEU A 83 8.33 -31.76 20.15
N THR A 84 9.30 -32.12 19.30
CA THR A 84 10.07 -31.13 18.52
C THR A 84 9.21 -30.47 17.43
N GLY A 85 8.35 -31.24 16.75
CA GLY A 85 7.40 -30.69 15.79
C GLY A 85 6.37 -29.75 16.44
N LEU A 86 5.92 -30.09 17.66
CA LEU A 86 4.96 -29.28 18.42
C LEU A 86 5.60 -27.98 18.93
N ILE A 87 6.85 -28.04 19.39
CA ILE A 87 7.64 -26.85 19.79
C ILE A 87 7.93 -25.96 18.57
N ALA A 88 8.34 -26.53 17.43
CA ALA A 88 8.64 -25.76 16.22
C ALA A 88 7.38 -25.07 15.66
N ALA A 89 6.22 -25.74 15.67
CA ALA A 89 4.94 -25.14 15.29
C ALA A 89 4.50 -24.02 16.26
N GLY A 90 4.72 -24.20 17.57
CA GLY A 90 4.47 -23.17 18.56
C GLY A 90 5.38 -21.95 18.38
N VAL A 91 6.67 -22.16 18.16
CA VAL A 91 7.66 -21.09 17.94
C VAL A 91 7.33 -20.33 16.65
N ALA A 92 7.07 -21.00 15.53
CA ALA A 92 6.74 -20.34 14.26
C ALA A 92 5.47 -19.47 14.35
N ARG A 93 4.52 -19.81 15.22
CA ARG A 93 3.30 -19.04 15.42
C ARG A 93 3.47 -17.87 16.39
N ILE A 94 4.38 -17.99 17.37
CA ILE A 94 4.54 -16.99 18.44
C ILE A 94 5.65 -15.97 18.11
N LEU A 95 6.76 -16.43 17.50
CA LEU A 95 7.96 -15.64 17.25
C LEU A 95 7.71 -14.32 16.48
N PRO A 96 6.82 -14.27 15.46
CA PRO A 96 6.54 -13.02 14.73
C PRO A 96 5.82 -11.95 15.57
N PHE A 97 5.25 -12.30 16.72
CA PHE A 97 4.38 -11.44 17.53
C PHE A 97 4.89 -11.21 18.95
N VAL A 98 6.14 -11.59 19.24
CA VAL A 98 6.82 -11.39 20.54
C VAL A 98 7.00 -9.88 20.77
N GLY A 99 5.96 -9.26 21.35
CA GLY A 99 5.85 -7.82 21.54
C GLY A 99 4.41 -7.32 21.70
N LYS A 100 3.40 -8.11 21.31
CA LYS A 100 1.97 -7.75 21.44
C LYS A 100 1.14 -8.89 22.07
N PRO A 101 1.17 -9.06 23.41
CA PRO A 101 0.58 -10.22 24.09
C PRO A 101 -0.95 -10.34 23.96
N ALA A 102 -1.67 -9.22 23.85
CA ALA A 102 -3.13 -9.22 23.67
C ALA A 102 -3.57 -9.80 22.30
N TYR A 103 -2.78 -9.57 21.25
CA TYR A 103 -3.05 -10.08 19.91
C TYR A 103 -2.83 -11.60 19.82
N ILE A 104 -1.79 -12.11 20.51
CA ILE A 104 -1.52 -13.55 20.62
C ILE A 104 -2.70 -14.28 21.26
N ILE A 105 -3.25 -13.73 22.35
CA ILE A 105 -4.37 -14.33 23.09
C ILE A 105 -5.66 -14.28 22.25
N SER A 106 -5.95 -13.16 21.59
CA SER A 106 -7.11 -13.02 20.72
C SER A 106 -7.04 -13.94 19.49
N SER A 107 -5.87 -14.04 18.84
CA SER A 107 -5.64 -14.93 17.70
C SER A 107 -5.77 -16.41 18.06
N LEU A 108 -5.29 -16.81 19.25
CA LEU A 108 -5.41 -18.19 19.74
C LEU A 108 -6.86 -18.56 20.06
N LEU A 109 -7.66 -17.63 20.58
CA LEU A 109 -9.05 -17.86 20.96
C LEU A 109 -10.01 -17.84 19.76
N SER A 110 -9.75 -17.03 18.72
CA SER A 110 -10.67 -16.85 17.58
C SER A 110 -10.52 -17.90 16.46
N THR A 111 -9.48 -18.74 16.50
CA THR A 111 -9.11 -19.63 15.38
C THR A 111 -8.98 -21.10 15.78
N ILE A 112 -9.97 -21.62 16.51
CA ILE A 112 -10.10 -23.06 16.83
C ILE A 112 -9.92 -23.96 15.60
N PRO A 113 -10.46 -23.65 14.39
CA PRO A 113 -10.24 -24.47 13.20
C PRO A 113 -8.78 -24.49 12.72
N GLN A 114 -8.04 -23.39 12.87
CA GLN A 114 -6.63 -23.33 12.49
C GLN A 114 -5.73 -23.99 13.53
N LEU A 115 -6.11 -23.95 14.81
CA LEU A 115 -5.47 -24.74 15.87
C LEU A 115 -5.60 -26.24 15.60
N LEU A 116 -6.76 -26.68 15.10
CA LEU A 116 -6.99 -28.06 14.64
C LEU A 116 -6.16 -28.42 13.40
N ILE A 117 -5.96 -27.50 12.46
CA ILE A 117 -5.08 -27.71 11.29
C ILE A 117 -3.61 -27.85 11.72
N ILE A 118 -3.14 -27.03 12.66
CA ILE A 118 -1.77 -27.13 13.18
C ILE A 118 -1.58 -28.43 13.98
N LEU A 119 -2.57 -28.83 14.78
CA LEU A 119 -2.58 -30.14 15.44
C LEU A 119 -2.57 -31.28 14.42
N ALA A 120 -3.35 -31.17 13.34
CA ALA A 120 -3.36 -32.15 12.25
C ALA A 120 -2.01 -32.22 11.53
N CYS A 121 -1.36 -31.08 11.24
CA CYS A 121 -0.02 -31.02 10.67
C CYS A 121 1.05 -31.60 11.63
N GLY A 122 0.95 -31.33 12.93
CA GLY A 122 1.85 -31.91 13.94
C GLY A 122 1.71 -33.44 14.05
N VAL A 123 0.47 -33.95 13.97
CA VAL A 123 0.18 -35.39 13.90
C VAL A 123 0.70 -35.98 12.58
N LEU A 124 0.58 -35.26 11.46
CA LEU A 124 1.13 -35.66 10.16
C LEU A 124 2.66 -35.80 10.20
N VAL A 125 3.35 -34.83 10.78
CA VAL A 125 4.81 -34.82 10.93
C VAL A 125 5.28 -35.97 11.84
N ALA A 126 4.57 -36.24 12.94
CA ALA A 126 4.85 -37.38 13.82
C ALA A 126 4.62 -38.73 13.11
N ALA A 127 3.57 -38.83 12.28
CA ALA A 127 3.29 -40.01 11.47
C ALA A 127 4.37 -40.25 10.41
N PHE A 128 4.81 -39.19 9.72
CA PHE A 128 5.91 -39.26 8.75
C PHE A 128 7.26 -39.61 9.39
N GLY A 129 7.56 -39.06 10.58
CA GLY A 129 8.76 -39.42 11.36
C GLY A 129 8.76 -40.89 11.79
N GLY A 130 7.58 -41.42 12.19
CA GLY A 130 7.40 -42.84 12.48
C GLY A 130 7.55 -43.75 11.25
N LEU A 131 7.04 -43.32 10.09
CA LEU A 131 7.17 -44.01 8.82
C LEU A 131 8.64 -44.05 8.36
N PHE A 132 9.35 -42.93 8.46
CA PHE A 132 10.77 -42.81 8.10
C PHE A 132 11.68 -43.66 9.00
N ALA A 133 11.39 -43.70 10.31
CA ALA A 133 12.07 -44.59 11.25
C ALA A 133 11.84 -46.09 10.95
N SER A 134 10.74 -46.46 10.28
CA SER A 134 10.50 -47.84 9.85
C SER A 134 11.26 -48.22 8.57
N PHE A 135 11.60 -47.27 7.71
CA PHE A 135 12.41 -47.51 6.50
C PHE A 135 13.90 -47.74 6.81
N ILE A 136 14.41 -47.25 7.95
CA ILE A 136 15.84 -47.36 8.31
C ILE A 136 16.18 -48.70 9.00
N ARG A 137 15.19 -49.45 9.52
CA ARG A 137 15.48 -50.72 10.20
C ARG A 137 15.51 -51.88 9.19
N LYS A 138 16.71 -52.42 8.96
CA LYS A 138 16.98 -53.61 8.14
C LYS A 138 16.09 -54.79 8.57
N GLU A 139 15.57 -55.51 7.59
CA GLU A 139 14.86 -56.78 7.75
C GLU A 139 15.69 -57.76 8.59
N GLU A 140 15.14 -58.19 9.72
CA GLU A 140 15.43 -59.52 10.24
C GLU A 140 14.22 -60.40 9.91
N GLU A 141 14.48 -61.28 8.94
CA GLU A 141 13.82 -62.55 8.62
C GLU A 141 12.32 -62.54 8.33
N GLY A 142 11.99 -62.76 7.04
CA GLY A 142 10.75 -63.43 6.65
C GLY A 142 9.67 -62.55 6.03
N GLY A 143 9.95 -62.00 4.85
CA GLY A 143 9.00 -61.80 3.75
C GLY A 143 7.62 -61.25 4.07
N LEU A 144 7.50 -59.92 4.10
CA LEU A 144 6.31 -59.21 3.63
C LEU A 144 6.79 -57.89 3.00
N GLY A 145 6.99 -57.93 1.68
CA GLY A 145 7.33 -56.76 0.88
C GLY A 145 6.28 -55.65 1.01
N PHE A 146 6.64 -54.45 0.56
CA PHE A 146 5.96 -53.13 0.66
C PHE A 146 4.43 -53.04 0.45
N ALA A 147 3.72 -54.13 0.21
CA ALA A 147 2.26 -54.25 0.10
C ALA A 147 1.43 -53.69 1.28
N PRO A 148 1.82 -53.81 2.58
CA PRO A 148 1.02 -53.24 3.67
C PRO A 148 1.16 -51.71 3.81
N LEU A 149 2.07 -51.07 3.05
CA LEU A 149 2.32 -49.63 3.08
C LEU A 149 1.57 -48.86 1.98
N ILE A 150 1.05 -49.56 0.97
CA ILE A 150 0.26 -48.98 -0.13
C ILE A 150 -1.03 -48.29 0.39
N PRO A 151 -1.80 -48.86 1.33
CA PRO A 151 -2.99 -48.20 1.86
C PRO A 151 -2.68 -46.89 2.58
N VAL A 152 -1.55 -46.84 3.32
CA VAL A 152 -1.13 -45.65 4.08
C VAL A 152 -0.65 -44.54 3.14
N ALA A 153 0.11 -44.87 2.09
CA ALA A 153 0.50 -43.91 1.06
C ALA A 153 -0.70 -43.36 0.28
N ILE A 154 -1.68 -44.22 -0.05
CA ILE A 154 -2.93 -43.80 -0.72
C ILE A 154 -3.76 -42.88 0.18
N VAL A 155 -3.91 -43.21 1.47
CA VAL A 155 -4.63 -42.35 2.43
C VAL A 155 -3.90 -41.02 2.61
N THR A 156 -2.57 -41.02 2.61
CA THR A 156 -1.77 -39.79 2.76
C THR A 156 -1.87 -38.89 1.53
N ILE A 157 -1.78 -39.46 0.32
CA ILE A 157 -2.01 -38.71 -0.92
C ILE A 157 -3.46 -38.21 -0.98
N ALA A 158 -4.45 -39.04 -0.60
CA ALA A 158 -5.84 -38.62 -0.55
C ALA A 158 -6.06 -37.47 0.44
N VAL A 159 -5.50 -37.51 1.65
CA VAL A 159 -5.70 -36.46 2.66
C VAL A 159 -4.95 -35.16 2.32
N ILE A 160 -3.86 -35.21 1.56
CA ILE A 160 -3.11 -34.00 1.16
C ILE A 160 -3.65 -33.42 -0.14
N VAL A 161 -3.85 -34.26 -1.15
CA VAL A 161 -4.13 -33.84 -2.53
C VAL A 161 -5.63 -33.63 -2.74
N LEU A 162 -6.50 -34.42 -2.10
CA LEU A 162 -7.96 -34.30 -2.29
C LEU A 162 -8.53 -32.99 -1.73
N PRO A 163 -8.14 -32.48 -0.54
CA PRO A 163 -8.63 -31.18 -0.08
C PRO A 163 -8.15 -30.02 -0.94
N LEU A 164 -6.91 -30.08 -1.46
CA LEU A 164 -6.36 -29.06 -2.37
C LEU A 164 -7.06 -29.09 -3.75
N LEU A 165 -7.36 -30.28 -4.27
CA LEU A 165 -8.15 -30.44 -5.51
C LEU A 165 -9.61 -30.05 -5.32
N LEU A 166 -10.24 -30.41 -4.21
CA LEU A 166 -11.60 -29.98 -3.88
C LEU A 166 -11.67 -28.47 -3.64
N ALA A 167 -10.63 -27.87 -3.05
CA ALA A 167 -10.55 -26.42 -2.91
C ALA A 167 -10.42 -25.72 -4.27
N THR A 168 -9.59 -26.22 -5.18
CA THR A 168 -9.41 -25.66 -6.53
C THR A 168 -10.60 -25.88 -7.46
N VAL A 169 -11.26 -27.04 -7.37
CA VAL A 169 -12.53 -27.29 -8.06
C VAL A 169 -13.64 -26.44 -7.45
N GLY A 170 -13.69 -26.31 -6.13
CA GLY A 170 -14.65 -25.47 -5.41
C GLY A 170 -14.52 -23.99 -5.77
N THR A 171 -13.30 -23.47 -5.95
CA THR A 171 -13.09 -22.08 -6.39
C THR A 171 -13.38 -21.88 -7.87
N SER A 172 -12.99 -22.82 -8.74
CA SER A 172 -13.27 -22.72 -10.20
C SER A 172 -14.74 -22.95 -10.57
N THR A 173 -15.51 -23.61 -9.71
CA THR A 173 -16.97 -23.81 -9.88
C THR A 173 -17.82 -22.84 -9.05
N GLY A 174 -17.19 -21.94 -8.28
CA GLY A 174 -17.87 -20.92 -7.47
C GLY A 174 -18.53 -21.41 -6.18
N ILE A 175 -18.34 -22.68 -5.79
CA ILE A 175 -18.91 -23.29 -4.57
C ILE A 175 -18.17 -22.81 -3.31
N ILE A 176 -16.86 -22.60 -3.42
CA ILE A 176 -16.04 -21.98 -2.37
C ILE A 176 -15.75 -20.56 -2.84
N PRO A 177 -16.33 -19.53 -2.21
CA PRO A 177 -16.03 -18.16 -2.59
C PRO A 177 -14.53 -17.90 -2.37
N PRO A 178 -13.84 -17.23 -3.30
CA PRO A 178 -12.49 -16.72 -3.01
C PRO A 178 -12.56 -15.90 -1.72
N ALA A 179 -11.50 -15.96 -0.90
CA ALA A 179 -11.40 -15.13 0.30
C ALA A 179 -11.79 -13.69 -0.07
N PRO A 180 -12.64 -13.02 0.72
CA PRO A 180 -13.30 -11.79 0.29
C PRO A 180 -12.25 -10.70 0.08
N TYR A 181 -11.87 -10.50 -1.18
CA TYR A 181 -11.33 -9.26 -1.68
C TYR A 181 -12.55 -8.35 -1.88
N SER A 182 -12.73 -7.42 -0.95
CA SER A 182 -13.57 -6.19 -1.00
C SER A 182 -14.88 -6.17 -1.80
N CYS A 183 -15.57 -7.31 -1.95
CA CYS A 183 -16.94 -7.38 -2.47
C CYS A 183 -17.81 -8.23 -1.52
N GLY A 184 -17.55 -8.15 -0.21
CA GLY A 184 -18.46 -8.65 0.81
C GLY A 184 -19.73 -7.79 0.89
N PRO A 185 -20.79 -8.22 1.63
CA PRO A 185 -21.94 -7.36 1.88
C PRO A 185 -21.43 -6.02 2.44
N SER A 186 -21.91 -4.95 1.82
CA SER A 186 -21.41 -3.58 1.96
C SER A 186 -21.08 -3.25 3.42
N GLU A 187 -19.85 -2.82 3.68
CA GLU A 187 -19.66 -1.78 4.71
C GLU A 187 -20.71 -0.69 4.43
N GLN A 188 -21.32 -0.11 5.46
CA GLN A 188 -22.46 0.79 5.27
C GLN A 188 -22.16 1.77 4.12
N PRO A 189 -23.03 1.87 3.10
CA PRO A 189 -22.82 2.83 2.02
C PRO A 189 -22.56 4.19 2.67
N THR A 190 -21.45 4.78 2.29
CA THR A 190 -21.05 6.11 2.78
C THR A 190 -21.57 7.11 1.80
N ASP A 191 -21.98 8.28 2.24
CA ASP A 191 -22.24 9.39 1.33
C ASP A 191 -20.98 10.26 1.18
N LEU A 192 -20.83 10.87 0.01
CA LEU A 192 -19.84 11.91 -0.23
C LEU A 192 -20.38 13.28 0.21
N LEU A 193 -19.89 13.78 1.35
CA LEU A 193 -20.14 15.15 1.80
C LEU A 193 -19.11 16.10 1.21
N VAL A 194 -19.55 17.01 0.35
CA VAL A 194 -18.73 18.08 -0.23
C VAL A 194 -19.01 19.39 0.48
N ILE A 195 -17.96 20.06 0.95
CA ILE A 195 -18.02 21.29 1.74
C ILE A 195 -17.18 22.35 1.04
N LYS A 196 -17.80 23.48 0.71
CA LYS A 196 -17.09 24.69 0.27
C LYS A 196 -16.97 25.68 1.41
N LEU A 197 -15.75 26.09 1.67
CA LEU A 197 -15.39 27.11 2.64
C LEU A 197 -14.86 28.37 1.93
N SER A 198 -15.12 29.51 2.54
CA SER A 198 -14.50 30.79 2.21
C SER A 198 -13.05 30.84 2.70
N SER A 199 -12.32 31.88 2.30
CA SER A 199 -10.93 32.10 2.75
C SER A 199 -10.78 32.32 4.27
N SER A 200 -11.84 32.74 4.96
CA SER A 200 -11.91 32.86 6.42
C SER A 200 -12.32 31.56 7.13
N GLY A 201 -12.58 30.50 6.36
CA GLY A 201 -13.04 29.23 6.89
C GLY A 201 -14.52 29.19 7.23
N ASP A 202 -15.31 30.16 6.77
CA ASP A 202 -16.77 30.16 6.94
C ASP A 202 -17.43 29.31 5.84
N LEU A 203 -18.44 28.52 6.22
CA LEU A 203 -19.19 27.66 5.31
C LEU A 203 -19.95 28.48 4.26
N GLU A 204 -19.69 28.21 2.99
CA GLU A 204 -20.44 28.80 1.88
C GLU A 204 -21.59 27.88 1.46
N TRP A 205 -21.29 26.61 1.22
CA TRP A 205 -22.29 25.58 0.94
C TRP A 205 -21.77 24.19 1.31
N LYS A 206 -22.70 23.26 1.48
CA LYS A 206 -22.40 21.82 1.58
C LYS A 206 -23.44 21.02 0.81
N THR A 207 -22.99 19.94 0.18
CA THR A 207 -23.82 19.07 -0.64
C THR A 207 -23.44 17.62 -0.37
N THR A 208 -24.44 16.77 -0.23
CA THR A 208 -24.27 15.32 -0.06
C THR A 208 -24.58 14.65 -1.38
N VAL A 209 -23.70 13.75 -1.84
CA VAL A 209 -23.90 12.92 -3.03
C VAL A 209 -23.76 11.47 -2.63
N ASP A 210 -24.75 10.67 -3.01
CA ASP A 210 -24.77 9.22 -2.83
C ASP A 210 -24.40 8.57 -4.17
N ILE A 211 -23.23 7.94 -4.27
CA ILE A 211 -22.86 7.17 -5.47
C ILE A 211 -23.22 5.67 -5.34
N ASN A 212 -23.99 5.30 -4.32
CA ASN A 212 -24.48 3.95 -4.01
C ASN A 212 -23.37 2.92 -3.79
N THR A 213 -22.15 3.34 -3.43
CA THR A 213 -21.00 2.46 -3.19
C THR A 213 -20.17 2.93 -1.99
N TYR A 214 -18.86 2.69 -1.99
CA TYR A 214 -17.94 3.31 -1.02
C TYR A 214 -17.41 4.61 -1.61
N ASP A 215 -17.68 5.73 -0.94
CA ASP A 215 -17.71 7.07 -1.54
C ASP A 215 -16.47 7.90 -1.15
N GLY A 216 -15.28 7.32 -1.26
CA GLY A 216 -14.03 8.02 -1.00
C GLY A 216 -13.65 8.97 -2.14
N ALA A 217 -13.49 10.27 -1.87
CA ALA A 217 -12.90 11.18 -2.84
C ALA A 217 -11.42 10.85 -3.05
N ASP A 218 -11.01 10.59 -4.29
CA ASP A 218 -9.62 10.31 -4.61
C ASP A 218 -8.88 11.57 -5.08
N ALA A 219 -9.52 12.34 -5.97
CA ALA A 219 -8.95 13.55 -6.54
C ALA A 219 -10.03 14.61 -6.79
N LEU A 220 -9.65 15.87 -6.62
CA LEU A 220 -10.50 17.04 -6.84
C LEU A 220 -9.80 18.01 -7.77
N THR A 221 -10.57 18.73 -8.58
CA THR A 221 -10.04 19.85 -9.35
C THR A 221 -11.09 20.94 -9.56
N GLU A 222 -10.63 22.18 -9.62
CA GLU A 222 -11.44 23.32 -10.01
C GLU A 222 -11.32 23.54 -11.52
N TYR A 223 -12.44 23.82 -12.18
CA TYR A 223 -12.49 24.16 -13.59
C TYR A 223 -13.32 25.44 -13.80
N SER A 224 -13.42 25.88 -15.05
CA SER A 224 -14.12 27.11 -15.45
C SER A 224 -15.53 27.22 -14.88
N ASP A 225 -16.35 26.16 -14.99
CA ASP A 225 -17.76 26.22 -14.60
C ASP A 225 -18.03 25.78 -13.15
N GLY A 226 -17.02 25.29 -12.41
CA GLY A 226 -17.22 24.85 -11.03
C GLY A 226 -16.14 23.87 -10.55
N TYR A 227 -16.59 22.75 -9.97
CA TYR A 227 -15.71 21.78 -9.31
C TYR A 227 -15.96 20.36 -9.82
N ALA A 228 -14.90 19.56 -9.90
CA ALA A 228 -14.99 18.15 -10.29
C ALA A 228 -14.34 17.27 -9.22
N ILE A 229 -15.00 16.17 -8.89
CA ILE A 229 -14.53 15.16 -7.95
C ILE A 229 -14.52 13.81 -8.65
N ALA A 230 -13.43 13.07 -8.50
CA ALA A 230 -13.29 11.72 -8.98
C ALA A 230 -13.19 10.75 -7.79
N THR A 231 -13.94 9.67 -7.86
CA THR A 231 -13.96 8.60 -6.86
C THR A 231 -13.97 7.24 -7.55
N THR A 232 -13.16 6.31 -7.04
CA THR A 232 -12.92 5.00 -7.63
C THR A 232 -13.73 3.92 -6.92
N GLU A 233 -14.61 3.28 -7.67
CA GLU A 233 -15.22 2.02 -7.31
C GLU A 233 -14.38 0.86 -7.86
N TYR A 234 -13.99 -0.08 -6.99
CA TYR A 234 -13.22 -1.26 -7.40
C TYR A 234 -14.16 -2.43 -7.74
N CYS A 235 -14.11 -2.89 -9.00
CA CYS A 235 -14.79 -4.12 -9.43
C CYS A 235 -13.77 -5.24 -9.73
N GLN A 236 -14.26 -6.48 -9.86
CA GLN A 236 -13.42 -7.68 -10.05
C GLN A 236 -12.54 -7.64 -11.32
N GLU A 237 -13.03 -7.00 -12.39
CA GLU A 237 -12.38 -7.01 -13.71
C GLU A 237 -11.99 -5.60 -14.21
N SER A 238 -12.43 -4.55 -13.52
CA SER A 238 -12.18 -3.15 -13.85
C SER A 238 -12.47 -2.22 -12.66
N SER A 239 -11.97 -1.01 -12.68
CA SER A 239 -12.36 0.09 -11.82
C SER A 239 -13.35 0.99 -12.55
N ILE A 240 -14.37 1.47 -11.84
CA ILE A 240 -15.29 2.49 -12.33
C ILE A 240 -14.94 3.77 -11.60
N VAL A 241 -14.68 4.84 -12.36
CA VAL A 241 -14.49 6.15 -11.78
C VAL A 241 -15.79 6.93 -11.91
N HIS A 242 -16.37 7.33 -10.78
CA HIS A 242 -17.48 8.25 -10.77
C HIS A 242 -16.93 9.68 -10.80
N LEU A 243 -17.16 10.37 -11.91
CA LEU A 243 -16.84 11.79 -12.09
C LEU A 243 -18.07 12.63 -11.77
N ILE A 244 -17.99 13.39 -10.69
CA ILE A 244 -19.09 14.21 -10.17
C ILE A 244 -18.73 15.67 -10.40
N LEU A 245 -19.60 16.40 -11.12
CA LEU A 245 -19.44 17.81 -11.43
C LEU A 245 -20.41 18.65 -10.61
N PHE A 246 -19.90 19.73 -10.04
CA PHE A 246 -20.64 20.73 -9.29
C PHE A 246 -20.51 22.08 -10.00
N ASP A 247 -21.55 22.91 -9.91
CA ASP A 247 -21.44 24.34 -10.21
C ASP A 247 -20.71 25.08 -9.06
N ARG A 248 -20.60 26.41 -9.18
CA ARG A 248 -19.95 27.26 -8.19
C ARG A 248 -20.74 27.34 -6.88
N GLU A 249 -22.05 27.14 -6.95
CA GLU A 249 -23.01 27.20 -5.86
C GLU A 249 -23.19 25.86 -5.12
N GLY A 250 -22.56 24.78 -5.62
CA GLY A 250 -22.59 23.45 -5.01
C GLY A 250 -23.70 22.54 -5.51
N THR A 251 -24.43 22.93 -6.57
CA THR A 251 -25.43 22.07 -7.22
C THR A 251 -24.72 20.99 -8.05
N THR A 252 -25.09 19.74 -7.85
CA THR A 252 -24.63 18.63 -8.70
C THR A 252 -25.15 18.80 -10.12
N LEU A 253 -24.25 19.06 -11.07
CA LEU A 253 -24.57 19.21 -12.49
C LEU A 253 -24.67 17.86 -13.19
N ARG A 254 -23.75 16.94 -12.86
CA ARG A 254 -23.60 15.67 -13.57
C ARG A 254 -22.84 14.66 -12.72
N GLN A 255 -23.25 13.40 -12.80
CA GLN A 255 -22.49 12.24 -12.34
C GLN A 255 -22.29 11.30 -13.52
N THR A 256 -21.04 10.91 -13.77
CA THR A 256 -20.70 10.08 -14.93
C THR A 256 -19.78 8.94 -14.54
N GLU A 257 -20.12 7.74 -14.98
CA GLU A 257 -19.27 6.58 -14.83
C GLU A 257 -18.25 6.53 -15.97
N VAL A 258 -16.97 6.54 -15.61
CA VAL A 258 -15.85 6.35 -16.52
C VAL A 258 -15.26 4.97 -16.23
N ARG A 259 -15.45 4.03 -17.16
CA ARG A 259 -14.81 2.72 -17.07
C ARG A 259 -13.32 2.85 -17.36
N THR A 260 -12.50 2.50 -16.39
CA THR A 260 -11.05 2.39 -16.53
C THR A 260 -10.67 0.90 -16.56
N GLU A 261 -9.39 0.56 -16.78
CA GLU A 261 -8.97 -0.85 -16.54
C GLU A 261 -8.87 -1.08 -15.03
N PHE A 262 -7.72 -1.42 -14.46
CA PHE A 262 -7.57 -1.58 -13.01
C PHE A 262 -6.82 -0.40 -12.44
N GLY A 263 -7.39 0.40 -11.55
CA GLY A 263 -6.59 1.34 -10.77
C GLY A 263 -7.33 2.45 -10.07
N GLN A 264 -6.73 2.95 -9.00
CA GLN A 264 -7.20 4.12 -8.26
C GLN A 264 -6.89 5.40 -9.03
N VAL A 265 -7.83 6.33 -9.06
CA VAL A 265 -7.55 7.69 -9.49
C VAL A 265 -6.49 8.30 -8.57
N SER A 266 -5.41 8.80 -9.14
CA SER A 266 -4.34 9.49 -8.40
C SER A 266 -4.38 11.01 -8.59
N ALA A 267 -4.87 11.49 -9.74
CA ALA A 267 -5.01 12.91 -10.00
C ALA A 267 -6.06 13.18 -11.09
N ILE A 268 -6.67 14.37 -11.02
CA ILE A 268 -7.54 14.93 -12.05
C ILE A 268 -7.17 16.38 -12.28
N VAL A 269 -7.12 16.81 -13.53
CA VAL A 269 -6.88 18.22 -13.90
C VAL A 269 -7.78 18.64 -15.05
N PRO A 270 -8.15 19.93 -15.15
CA PRO A 270 -8.93 20.43 -16.26
C PRO A 270 -8.16 20.30 -17.57
N ALA A 271 -8.90 20.01 -18.63
CA ALA A 271 -8.45 19.98 -20.00
C ALA A 271 -9.23 21.03 -20.81
N PRO A 272 -8.73 21.45 -21.99
CA PRO A 272 -9.47 22.35 -22.87
C PRO A 272 -10.91 21.88 -23.14
N ASP A 273 -11.79 22.86 -23.31
CA ASP A 273 -13.23 22.72 -23.55
C ASP A 273 -14.02 22.13 -22.39
N ASN A 274 -13.69 22.47 -21.13
CA ASN A 274 -14.40 22.00 -19.92
C ASN A 274 -14.45 20.46 -19.82
N ARG A 275 -13.32 19.82 -20.10
CA ARG A 275 -13.13 18.38 -20.01
C ARG A 275 -12.01 18.07 -19.01
N PHE A 276 -11.61 16.79 -18.89
CA PHE A 276 -10.63 16.38 -17.87
C PHE A 276 -9.53 15.46 -18.41
N PHE A 277 -8.34 15.58 -17.82
CA PHE A 277 -7.35 14.51 -17.79
C PHE A 277 -7.43 13.83 -16.44
N LEU A 278 -7.42 12.51 -16.45
CA LEU A 278 -7.46 11.69 -15.27
C LEU A 278 -6.26 10.75 -15.27
N ALA A 279 -5.57 10.64 -14.15
CA ALA A 279 -4.50 9.65 -13.99
C ALA A 279 -4.95 8.54 -13.04
N THR A 280 -4.63 7.32 -13.42
CA THR A 280 -4.82 6.12 -12.60
C THR A 280 -3.47 5.50 -12.27
N ASP A 281 -3.35 4.84 -11.12
CA ASP A 281 -2.14 4.08 -10.77
C ASP A 281 -1.89 2.91 -11.74
N THR A 282 -2.94 2.43 -12.40
CA THR A 282 -2.95 1.57 -13.59
C THR A 282 -4.27 1.85 -14.37
N PRO A 283 -4.34 1.95 -15.72
CA PRO A 283 -3.32 2.22 -16.72
C PRO A 283 -3.22 3.73 -17.04
N GLY A 284 -2.26 4.44 -16.47
CA GLY A 284 -1.82 5.74 -16.98
C GLY A 284 -2.92 6.79 -17.16
N ILE A 285 -2.74 7.68 -18.12
CA ILE A 285 -3.52 8.91 -18.28
C ILE A 285 -4.65 8.70 -19.26
N LEU A 286 -5.84 9.15 -18.87
CA LEU A 286 -7.06 9.12 -19.64
C LEU A 286 -7.47 10.55 -20.00
N ARG A 287 -7.86 10.75 -21.26
CA ARG A 287 -8.58 11.94 -21.69
C ARG A 287 -10.07 11.65 -21.66
N ILE A 288 -10.80 12.40 -20.84
CA ILE A 288 -12.25 12.22 -20.69
C ILE A 288 -12.98 13.28 -21.52
N GLY A 289 -13.97 12.86 -22.29
CA GLY A 289 -14.81 13.73 -23.11
C GLY A 289 -15.95 14.38 -22.31
N HIS A 290 -16.85 15.07 -23.01
CA HIS A 290 -17.96 15.78 -22.35
C HIS A 290 -18.98 14.83 -21.74
N GLU A 291 -19.16 13.67 -22.34
CA GLU A 291 -20.14 12.66 -21.93
C GLU A 291 -19.55 11.61 -20.96
N GLY A 292 -18.32 11.84 -20.47
CA GLY A 292 -17.54 10.88 -19.68
C GLY A 292 -16.94 9.75 -20.51
N GLU A 293 -17.05 9.82 -21.84
CA GLU A 293 -16.42 8.88 -22.73
C GLU A 293 -14.89 9.05 -22.72
N THR A 294 -14.17 7.93 -22.68
CA THR A 294 -12.72 7.96 -22.80
C THR A 294 -12.32 8.24 -24.25
N VAL A 295 -11.76 9.43 -24.50
CA VAL A 295 -11.30 9.87 -25.82
C VAL A 295 -10.03 9.11 -26.21
N TRP A 296 -9.07 9.01 -25.29
CA TRP A 296 -7.86 8.21 -25.46
C TRP A 296 -7.26 7.81 -24.10
N ILE A 297 -6.46 6.75 -24.11
CA ILE A 297 -5.71 6.23 -22.95
C ILE A 297 -4.23 6.15 -23.31
N LYS A 298 -3.35 6.59 -22.40
CA LYS A 298 -1.90 6.47 -22.55
C LYS A 298 -1.26 5.94 -21.27
N SER A 299 -0.68 4.75 -21.35
CA SER A 299 0.10 4.18 -20.25
C SER A 299 1.46 4.87 -20.12
N LEU A 300 1.76 5.40 -18.93
CA LEU A 300 3.08 5.95 -18.59
C LEU A 300 3.95 4.96 -17.82
N VAL A 301 3.32 4.04 -17.09
CA VAL A 301 3.97 3.04 -16.24
C VAL A 301 3.81 1.67 -16.88
N ASN A 302 4.88 0.87 -16.86
CA ASN A 302 4.79 -0.51 -17.33
C ASN A 302 3.97 -1.32 -16.32
N LYS A 303 2.96 -2.07 -16.77
CA LYS A 303 2.08 -2.90 -15.90
C LYS A 303 2.85 -3.84 -14.96
N SER A 304 4.09 -4.21 -15.30
CA SER A 304 4.95 -5.05 -14.45
C SER A 304 5.59 -4.34 -13.26
N GLN A 305 5.57 -3.00 -13.20
CA GLN A 305 6.20 -2.21 -12.14
C GLN A 305 5.28 -1.98 -10.92
N GLY A 306 4.03 -2.43 -11.00
CA GLY A 306 3.01 -2.17 -9.97
C GLY A 306 2.41 -0.77 -10.07
N PRO A 307 1.45 -0.43 -9.20
CA PRO A 307 0.82 0.89 -9.20
C PRO A 307 1.83 1.96 -8.80
N ALA A 308 1.82 3.06 -9.53
CA ALA A 308 2.61 4.24 -9.22
C ALA A 308 1.67 5.47 -9.23
N PRO A 309 1.55 6.23 -8.12
CA PRO A 309 0.75 7.43 -8.13
C PRO A 309 1.32 8.41 -9.16
N ILE A 310 0.44 8.95 -10.00
CA ILE A 310 0.81 9.94 -11.02
C ILE A 310 0.22 11.28 -10.59
N SER A 311 1.09 12.28 -10.48
CA SER A 311 0.65 13.65 -10.25
C SER A 311 0.47 14.37 -11.57
N LEU A 312 -0.62 15.14 -11.69
CA LEU A 312 -0.96 15.91 -12.89
C LEU A 312 -0.97 17.42 -12.63
N LEU A 313 -0.51 18.18 -13.62
CA LEU A 313 -0.56 19.64 -13.62
C LEU A 313 -1.02 20.14 -14.99
N ALA A 314 -2.20 20.76 -15.03
CA ALA A 314 -2.67 21.45 -16.23
C ALA A 314 -1.86 22.75 -16.46
N ARG A 315 -1.64 23.07 -17.73
CA ARG A 315 -0.93 24.29 -18.15
C ARG A 315 -1.89 25.22 -18.89
N ASN A 316 -1.58 26.51 -18.87
CA ASN A 316 -2.40 27.57 -19.47
C ASN A 316 -2.54 27.45 -21.00
N ASP A 317 -1.63 26.74 -21.65
CA ASP A 317 -1.65 26.47 -23.10
C ASP A 317 -2.52 25.25 -23.47
N GLY A 318 -3.18 24.62 -22.49
CA GLY A 318 -4.01 23.43 -22.68
C GLY A 318 -3.23 22.11 -22.69
N SER A 319 -1.90 22.16 -22.60
CA SER A 319 -1.07 20.98 -22.33
C SER A 319 -1.12 20.62 -20.84
N PHE A 320 -0.54 19.47 -20.48
CA PHE A 320 -0.42 19.05 -19.09
C PHE A 320 0.88 18.31 -18.86
N CYS A 321 1.33 18.32 -17.61
CA CYS A 321 2.48 17.56 -17.15
C CYS A 321 2.05 16.43 -16.23
N ALA A 322 2.75 15.32 -16.32
CA ALA A 322 2.56 14.17 -15.46
C ALA A 322 3.89 13.73 -14.87
N ALA A 323 3.94 13.53 -13.56
CA ALA A 323 5.13 13.10 -12.83
C ALA A 323 4.87 11.79 -12.09
N TRP A 324 5.81 10.86 -12.17
CA TRP A 324 5.75 9.56 -11.49
C TRP A 324 7.18 9.03 -11.26
N GLN A 325 7.42 8.42 -10.10
CA GLN A 325 8.73 7.88 -9.72
C GLN A 325 9.85 8.93 -9.88
N ASN A 326 10.68 8.80 -10.93
CA ASN A 326 11.75 9.72 -11.27
C ASN A 326 11.60 10.33 -12.67
N GLN A 327 10.40 10.34 -13.23
CA GLN A 327 10.11 10.86 -14.56
C GLN A 327 9.07 11.96 -14.50
N ILE A 328 9.19 12.92 -15.41
CA ILE A 328 8.12 13.85 -15.75
C ILE A 328 8.00 13.94 -17.27
N VAL A 329 6.77 14.00 -17.75
CA VAL A 329 6.45 14.18 -19.17
C VAL A 329 5.47 15.33 -19.33
N CYS A 330 5.68 16.15 -20.36
CA CYS A 330 4.68 17.11 -20.82
C CYS A 330 4.04 16.62 -22.11
N LEU A 331 2.70 16.67 -22.14
CA LEU A 331 1.88 16.15 -23.22
C LEU A 331 0.91 17.24 -23.69
N THR A 332 0.66 17.30 -24.99
CA THR A 332 -0.47 18.05 -25.54
C THR A 332 -1.81 17.43 -25.12
N ASP A 333 -2.90 18.14 -25.38
CA ASP A 333 -4.26 17.66 -25.16
C ASP A 333 -4.62 16.34 -25.86
N ASN A 334 -3.97 16.07 -26.98
CA ASN A 334 -4.08 14.86 -27.78
C ASN A 334 -3.07 13.78 -27.35
N GLY A 335 -2.36 13.98 -26.24
CA GLY A 335 -1.37 13.06 -25.71
C GLY A 335 -0.06 13.02 -26.50
N THR A 336 0.21 14.01 -27.35
CA THR A 336 1.49 14.10 -28.07
C THR A 336 2.56 14.60 -27.12
N ARG A 337 3.71 13.93 -27.06
CA ARG A 337 4.79 14.32 -26.16
C ARG A 337 5.48 15.59 -26.65
N LEU A 338 5.49 16.60 -25.79
CA LEU A 338 6.24 17.84 -25.98
C LEU A 338 7.69 17.64 -25.52
N TRP A 339 7.87 17.14 -24.29
CA TRP A 339 9.16 16.81 -23.70
C TRP A 339 9.01 15.78 -22.59
N ASP A 340 10.12 15.13 -22.23
CA ASP A 340 10.24 14.29 -21.04
C ASP A 340 11.60 14.51 -20.37
N THR A 341 11.62 14.42 -19.05
CA THR A 341 12.81 14.67 -18.24
C THR A 341 12.92 13.59 -17.17
N THR A 342 14.08 12.94 -17.13
CA THR A 342 14.44 12.07 -16.01
C THR A 342 15.01 12.92 -14.89
N LEU A 343 14.45 12.76 -13.70
CA LEU A 343 14.79 13.48 -12.49
C LEU A 343 15.80 12.69 -11.67
N ASN A 344 16.69 13.39 -10.98
CA ASN A 344 17.64 12.77 -10.06
C ASN A 344 17.01 12.45 -8.69
N ALA A 345 15.79 11.90 -8.71
CA ALA A 345 14.99 11.55 -7.53
C ALA A 345 15.13 10.08 -7.16
N GLY A 346 14.80 9.76 -5.90
CA GLY A 346 14.69 8.38 -5.44
C GLY A 346 13.70 7.60 -6.30
N SER A 347 14.03 6.37 -6.69
CA SER A 347 13.18 5.52 -7.54
C SER A 347 12.07 4.81 -6.75
N GLY A 348 11.59 5.41 -5.65
CA GLY A 348 10.59 4.84 -4.74
C GLY A 348 9.15 5.02 -5.25
N PRO A 349 8.17 4.34 -4.64
CA PRO A 349 6.73 4.52 -4.90
C PRO A 349 6.19 5.83 -4.29
N GLU A 350 7.05 6.82 -4.08
CA GLU A 350 6.81 7.99 -3.26
C GLU A 350 6.01 9.07 -4.01
N VAL A 351 5.27 9.88 -3.26
CA VAL A 351 4.38 10.90 -3.81
C VAL A 351 5.22 12.06 -4.34
N MET A 352 5.13 12.31 -5.64
CA MET A 352 5.69 13.51 -6.26
C MET A 352 4.66 14.62 -6.24
N LEU A 353 4.87 15.72 -5.53
CA LEU A 353 3.99 16.87 -5.63
C LEU A 353 4.52 17.84 -6.69
N ILE A 354 3.62 18.36 -7.53
CA ILE A 354 3.98 19.30 -8.59
C ILE A 354 3.18 20.58 -8.48
N SER A 355 3.85 21.71 -8.68
CA SER A 355 3.28 23.05 -8.63
C SER A 355 3.73 23.84 -9.85
N PRO A 356 2.89 24.74 -10.40
CA PRO A 356 3.35 25.69 -11.41
C PRO A 356 4.46 26.57 -10.83
N ALA A 357 5.37 27.02 -11.69
CA ALA A 357 6.45 27.96 -11.35
C ALA A 357 6.45 29.16 -12.31
N ASP A 358 7.40 30.08 -12.18
CA ASP A 358 7.46 31.26 -13.05
C ASP A 358 7.81 30.91 -14.50
N ALA A 359 7.42 31.80 -15.41
CA ALA A 359 7.65 31.67 -16.86
C ALA A 359 7.14 30.34 -17.47
N GLY A 360 6.08 29.75 -16.91
CA GLY A 360 5.49 28.49 -17.40
C GLY A 360 6.29 27.24 -17.02
N GLY A 361 7.27 27.36 -16.14
CA GLY A 361 7.99 26.22 -15.58
C GLY A 361 7.23 25.50 -14.46
N ILE A 362 7.90 24.53 -13.85
CA ILE A 362 7.32 23.61 -12.87
C ILE A 362 8.29 23.43 -11.71
N LEU A 363 7.75 23.41 -10.49
CA LEU A 363 8.45 22.94 -9.30
C LEU A 363 7.92 21.55 -8.94
N ILE A 364 8.84 20.61 -8.75
CA ILE A 364 8.57 19.25 -8.29
C ILE A 364 9.17 19.09 -6.91
N CYS A 365 8.39 18.59 -5.95
CA CYS A 365 8.87 18.20 -4.64
C CYS A 365 8.63 16.70 -4.44
N THR A 366 9.65 16.00 -3.95
CA THR A 366 9.64 14.55 -3.76
C THR A 366 10.61 14.18 -2.65
N GLU A 367 10.53 12.95 -2.18
CA GLU A 367 11.60 12.34 -1.42
C GLU A 367 12.83 12.12 -2.33
N GLY A 368 14.01 12.41 -1.77
CA GLY A 368 15.31 12.29 -2.43
C GLY A 368 15.88 10.88 -2.30
N ASN A 369 17.12 10.70 -2.73
CA ASN A 369 17.78 9.41 -2.60
C ASN A 369 17.99 9.05 -1.13
N HIS A 370 17.66 7.81 -0.76
CA HIS A 370 17.91 7.29 0.57
C HIS A 370 19.40 7.35 0.92
N VAL A 371 19.74 7.99 2.03
CA VAL A 371 21.11 8.12 2.51
C VAL A 371 21.28 7.30 3.79
N PHE A 372 22.26 6.41 3.80
CA PHE A 372 22.73 5.77 5.03
C PHE A 372 23.73 6.70 5.73
N ASN A 373 23.36 7.22 6.89
CA ASN A 373 24.24 8.03 7.73
C ASN A 373 24.58 7.26 9.01
N GLY A 374 25.62 6.42 8.93
CA GLY A 374 26.02 5.54 10.04
C GLY A 374 24.96 4.48 10.34
N GLU A 375 24.29 4.60 11.49
CA GLU A 375 23.27 3.63 11.97
C GLU A 375 21.82 4.02 11.61
N HIS A 376 21.60 5.17 10.97
CA HIS A 376 20.26 5.68 10.66
C HIS A 376 20.03 5.81 9.15
N PHE A 377 18.77 5.64 8.77
CA PHE A 377 18.27 5.77 7.40
C PHE A 377 17.61 7.15 7.24
N GLU A 378 18.14 7.96 6.34
CA GLU A 378 17.63 9.31 6.08
C GLU A 378 16.94 9.35 4.72
N ILE A 379 15.77 9.97 4.67
CA ILE A 379 15.04 10.23 3.43
C ILE A 379 14.92 11.74 3.32
N PRO A 380 15.88 12.41 2.66
CA PRO A 380 15.83 13.85 2.54
C PRO A 380 14.72 14.26 1.57
N LEU A 381 14.19 15.46 1.71
CA LEU A 381 13.30 16.05 0.71
C LEU A 381 14.12 16.65 -0.41
N MET A 382 13.55 16.69 -1.60
CA MET A 382 14.18 17.31 -2.75
C MET A 382 13.16 18.18 -3.49
N ALA A 383 13.58 19.38 -3.91
CA ALA A 383 12.85 20.17 -4.88
C ALA A 383 13.66 20.33 -6.17
N ILE A 384 12.97 20.21 -7.30
CA ILE A 384 13.55 20.29 -8.64
C ILE A 384 12.74 21.31 -9.43
N ARG A 385 13.43 22.31 -9.98
CA ARG A 385 12.84 23.34 -10.83
C ARG A 385 13.14 23.07 -12.29
N LEU A 386 12.09 23.01 -13.10
CA LEU A 386 12.18 22.84 -14.55
C LEU A 386 11.62 24.06 -15.26
N ASP A 387 12.24 24.50 -16.35
CA ASP A 387 11.67 25.53 -17.23
C ASP A 387 10.43 25.01 -18.01
N ALA A 388 9.88 25.87 -18.87
CA ALA A 388 8.69 25.54 -19.66
C ALA A 388 8.90 24.37 -20.65
N ASP A 389 10.16 24.14 -21.04
CA ASP A 389 10.60 23.14 -22.03
C ASP A 389 11.12 21.85 -21.36
N GLY A 390 11.03 21.74 -20.03
CA GLY A 390 11.45 20.56 -19.27
C GLY A 390 12.94 20.52 -18.92
N THR A 391 13.68 21.61 -19.13
CA THR A 391 15.09 21.69 -18.72
C THR A 391 15.18 21.93 -17.22
N ILE A 392 15.97 21.10 -16.52
CA ILE A 392 16.26 21.29 -15.10
C ILE A 392 17.10 22.57 -14.94
N LEU A 393 16.57 23.55 -14.22
CA LEU A 393 17.26 24.79 -13.87
C LEU A 393 18.10 24.64 -12.60
N TRP A 394 17.54 23.97 -11.59
CA TRP A 394 18.23 23.65 -10.35
C TRP A 394 17.58 22.47 -9.63
N GLU A 395 18.36 21.81 -8.78
CA GLU A 395 17.92 20.77 -7.85
C GLU A 395 18.46 21.12 -6.45
N GLN A 396 17.62 21.00 -5.43
CA GLN A 396 18.02 21.23 -4.05
C GLN A 396 17.44 20.18 -3.13
N THR A 397 18.24 19.81 -2.14
CA THR A 397 17.87 18.85 -1.10
C THR A 397 17.66 19.59 0.21
N PHE A 398 16.54 19.32 0.86
CA PHE A 398 16.10 19.89 2.13
C PHE A 398 15.85 18.78 3.14
N GLY A 399 15.80 19.12 4.42
CA GLY A 399 15.45 18.17 5.49
C GLY A 399 16.48 18.06 6.59
N SER A 400 16.07 17.47 7.71
CA SER A 400 16.84 17.49 8.97
C SER A 400 17.74 16.26 9.19
N GLY A 401 17.85 15.37 8.20
CA GLY A 401 18.48 14.06 8.36
C GLY A 401 17.61 13.05 9.13
N ASN A 402 16.28 13.19 9.07
CA ASN A 402 15.31 12.25 9.65
C ASN A 402 14.35 11.77 8.55
N ALA A 403 13.39 10.89 8.91
CA ALA A 403 12.29 10.58 8.02
C ALA A 403 11.37 11.80 7.90
N ASP A 404 11.42 12.46 6.75
CA ASP A 404 10.60 13.63 6.42
C ASP A 404 9.46 13.21 5.48
N THR A 405 8.22 13.59 5.80
CA THR A 405 7.04 13.34 4.97
C THR A 405 6.60 14.64 4.32
N LEU A 406 6.56 14.66 2.98
CA LEU A 406 6.06 15.80 2.22
C LEU A 406 4.54 15.92 2.37
N LEU A 407 4.04 17.09 2.78
CA LEU A 407 2.60 17.33 3.00
C LEU A 407 1.96 18.24 1.95
N GLY A 408 2.72 19.18 1.38
CA GLY A 408 2.19 20.11 0.39
C GLY A 408 3.26 20.96 -0.27
N VAL A 409 3.01 21.34 -1.52
CA VAL A 409 3.78 22.34 -2.26
C VAL A 409 2.82 23.26 -3.01
N TRP A 410 3.07 24.56 -2.95
CA TRP A 410 2.29 25.53 -3.72
C TRP A 410 3.10 26.76 -4.08
N LYS A 411 2.66 27.44 -5.14
CA LYS A 411 3.23 28.69 -5.64
C LYS A 411 2.64 29.88 -4.88
N ASN A 412 3.52 30.78 -4.43
CA ASN A 412 3.17 32.08 -3.87
C ASN A 412 3.60 33.20 -4.83
N PRO A 413 3.09 34.44 -4.68
CA PRO A 413 3.59 35.58 -5.45
C PRO A 413 5.10 35.84 -5.30
N SER A 414 5.69 35.45 -4.17
CA SER A 414 7.13 35.63 -3.87
C SER A 414 8.01 34.42 -4.20
N GLY A 415 7.43 33.33 -4.73
CA GLY A 415 8.13 32.08 -4.99
C GLY A 415 7.30 30.85 -4.65
N HIS A 416 7.76 30.00 -3.76
CA HIS A 416 7.12 28.73 -3.42
C HIS A 416 7.11 28.48 -1.92
N THR A 417 6.14 27.69 -1.45
CA THR A 417 6.13 27.14 -0.09
C THR A 417 6.05 25.63 -0.14
N ILE A 418 6.87 25.00 0.70
CA ILE A 418 6.88 23.55 0.93
C ILE A 418 6.54 23.33 2.39
N LEU A 419 5.55 22.48 2.65
CA LEU A 419 5.22 21.98 3.97
C LEU A 419 5.62 20.51 4.06
N TYR A 420 6.33 20.16 5.11
CA TYR A 420 6.69 18.78 5.40
C TYR A 420 6.69 18.52 6.90
N ARG A 421 6.73 17.24 7.26
CA ARG A 421 6.69 16.77 8.64
C ARG A 421 7.85 15.83 8.92
N THR A 422 8.66 16.20 9.88
CA THR A 422 9.74 15.35 10.39
C THR A 422 9.20 14.42 11.47
N ILE A 423 9.53 13.14 11.35
CA ILE A 423 9.20 12.12 12.34
C ILE A 423 10.46 11.75 13.11
N THR A 424 10.50 12.12 14.40
CA THR A 424 11.55 11.66 15.31
C THR A 424 11.02 10.58 16.22
N SER A 425 11.89 9.66 16.65
CA SER A 425 11.55 8.54 17.53
C SER A 425 12.41 8.52 18.80
N PRO A 426 12.46 9.60 19.60
CA PRO A 426 13.25 9.63 20.82
C PRO A 426 12.79 8.56 21.84
N LYS A 427 13.75 8.01 22.58
CA LYS A 427 13.44 7.21 23.78
C LYS A 427 13.05 8.15 24.90
N ASN A 428 11.90 7.90 25.53
CA ASN A 428 11.53 8.62 26.74
C ASN A 428 12.41 8.19 27.94
N LEU A 429 12.21 8.84 29.09
CA LEU A 429 12.91 8.56 30.35
C LEU A 429 12.86 7.07 30.79
N TRP A 430 11.91 6.30 30.27
CA TRP A 430 11.69 4.88 30.59
C TRP A 430 12.18 3.93 29.48
N GLY A 431 12.88 4.44 28.47
CA GLY A 431 13.39 3.66 27.33
C GLY A 431 12.33 3.29 26.28
N LYS A 432 11.09 3.77 26.41
CA LYS A 432 10.03 3.57 25.41
C LYS A 432 10.24 4.55 24.25
N ILE A 433 10.21 4.05 23.02
CA ILE A 433 10.24 4.87 21.80
C ILE A 433 8.91 5.62 21.70
N VAL A 434 8.99 6.95 21.60
CA VAL A 434 7.85 7.85 21.39
C VAL A 434 8.05 8.52 20.04
N ARG A 435 7.03 8.48 19.18
CA ARG A 435 7.03 9.23 17.92
C ARG A 435 6.66 10.68 18.21
N VAL A 436 7.49 11.60 17.74
CA VAL A 436 7.25 13.04 17.79
C VAL A 436 7.24 13.56 16.38
N TYR A 437 6.20 14.29 16.04
CA TYR A 437 5.98 14.88 14.72
C TYR A 437 6.23 16.38 14.83
N THR A 438 7.11 16.89 13.98
CA THR A 438 7.37 18.34 13.89
C THR A 438 7.07 18.78 12.46
N SER A 439 6.16 19.73 12.29
CA SER A 439 5.82 20.28 10.98
C SER A 439 6.70 21.49 10.68
N HIS A 440 7.18 21.59 9.45
CA HIS A 440 8.12 22.61 8.99
C HIS A 440 7.63 23.24 7.69
N LEU A 441 7.77 24.56 7.61
CA LEU A 441 7.44 25.35 6.42
C LEU A 441 8.71 25.99 5.87
N ILE A 442 9.01 25.69 4.60
CA ILE A 442 10.10 26.29 3.84
C ILE A 442 9.49 27.23 2.81
N THR A 443 10.01 28.46 2.75
CA THR A 443 9.76 29.39 1.64
C THR A 443 10.99 29.46 0.75
N LEU A 444 10.77 29.36 -0.55
CA LEU A 444 11.80 29.37 -1.59
C LEU A 444 11.49 30.49 -2.58
N SER A 445 12.51 31.20 -3.06
CA SER A 445 12.40 31.97 -4.30
C SER A 445 12.45 31.05 -5.53
N ASP A 446 12.07 31.56 -6.70
CA ASP A 446 12.03 30.78 -7.95
C ASP A 446 13.43 30.26 -8.38
N ASP A 447 14.51 30.92 -7.96
CA ASP A 447 15.90 30.48 -8.16
C ASP A 447 16.35 29.39 -7.16
N GLY A 448 15.47 28.97 -6.25
CA GLY A 448 15.72 27.97 -5.23
C GLY A 448 16.34 28.51 -3.95
N THR A 449 16.61 29.81 -3.81
CA THR A 449 17.16 30.34 -2.55
C THR A 449 16.11 30.18 -1.43
N VAL A 450 16.51 29.57 -0.30
CA VAL A 450 15.66 29.49 0.89
C VAL A 450 15.51 30.89 1.49
N THR A 451 14.31 31.45 1.41
CA THR A 451 13.98 32.77 1.96
C THR A 451 13.49 32.71 3.40
N GLY A 452 13.10 31.52 3.88
CA GLY A 452 12.61 31.33 5.23
C GLY A 452 12.40 29.85 5.55
N LEU A 453 12.67 29.49 6.79
CA LEU A 453 12.44 28.18 7.38
C LEU A 453 11.87 28.40 8.78
N GLN A 454 10.74 27.78 9.08
CA GLN A 454 10.12 27.87 10.39
C GLN A 454 9.42 26.57 10.78
N GLU A 455 9.46 26.27 12.08
CA GLU A 455 8.61 25.24 12.69
C GLU A 455 7.19 25.76 12.84
N VAL A 456 6.21 24.89 12.59
CA VAL A 456 4.80 25.23 12.69
C VAL A 456 4.12 24.32 13.70
N GLU A 457 3.34 24.92 14.60
CA GLU A 457 2.46 24.20 15.52
C GLU A 457 1.23 23.67 14.77
N ASP A 458 1.48 22.68 13.91
CA ASP A 458 0.46 21.99 13.14
C ASP A 458 0.56 20.47 13.37
N THR A 459 -0.50 19.95 13.98
CA THR A 459 -0.64 18.53 14.33
C THR A 459 -1.64 17.79 13.45
N GLY A 460 -2.24 18.46 12.44
CA GLY A 460 -3.33 17.89 11.66
C GLY A 460 -2.93 16.69 10.82
N GLY A 461 -3.91 15.83 10.54
CA GLY A 461 -3.73 14.63 9.73
C GLY A 461 -3.50 14.98 8.26
N ASP A 462 -4.38 15.82 7.72
CA ASP A 462 -4.40 16.21 6.31
C ASP A 462 -4.15 17.71 6.13
N VAL A 463 -3.36 18.05 5.12
CA VAL A 463 -3.06 19.45 4.77
C VAL A 463 -3.62 19.74 3.39
N ILE A 464 -4.36 20.84 3.29
CA ILE A 464 -4.91 21.32 2.03
C ILE A 464 -4.31 22.71 1.75
N PRO A 465 -3.38 22.81 0.79
CA PRO A 465 -2.77 24.09 0.46
C PRO A 465 -3.76 25.00 -0.27
N SER A 466 -3.63 26.30 -0.04
CA SER A 466 -4.33 27.31 -0.83
C SER A 466 -3.36 27.91 -1.86
N PRO A 467 -3.77 28.02 -3.14
CA PRO A 467 -2.97 28.72 -4.14
C PRO A 467 -2.91 30.24 -3.88
N VAL A 468 -3.74 30.77 -2.98
CA VAL A 468 -3.85 32.21 -2.71
C VAL A 468 -3.39 32.57 -1.29
N ARG A 469 -3.72 31.75 -0.28
CA ARG A 469 -3.49 32.09 1.15
C ARG A 469 -3.15 30.87 2.00
N GLY A 470 -1.86 30.66 2.26
CA GLY A 470 -1.38 29.66 3.22
C GLY A 470 -1.97 28.28 2.99
N TYR A 471 -2.51 27.66 4.03
CA TYR A 471 -3.11 26.33 3.96
C TYR A 471 -4.11 26.09 5.10
N ILE A 472 -4.95 25.06 4.97
CA ILE A 472 -5.73 24.54 6.10
C ILE A 472 -5.19 23.18 6.50
N SER A 473 -5.27 22.90 7.79
CA SER A 473 -4.97 21.61 8.40
C SER A 473 -6.25 21.02 8.96
N VAL A 474 -6.50 19.75 8.68
CA VAL A 474 -7.72 19.06 9.08
C VAL A 474 -7.39 17.92 10.04
N ASP A 475 -8.04 17.97 11.19
CA ASP A 475 -8.02 16.96 12.24
C ASP A 475 -9.37 16.22 12.25
N THR A 476 -9.36 14.92 11.98
CA THR A 476 -10.54 14.07 12.03
C THR A 476 -10.73 13.50 13.43
N GLY A 477 -11.82 13.87 14.10
CA GLY A 477 -12.31 13.25 15.33
C GLY A 477 -13.31 12.13 15.05
N GLU A 478 -13.89 11.54 16.10
CA GLU A 478 -14.86 10.43 15.94
C GLU A 478 -16.17 10.86 15.29
N GLU A 479 -16.63 12.10 15.48
CA GLU A 479 -17.90 12.62 14.93
C GLU A 479 -17.77 14.08 14.46
N SER A 480 -16.55 14.63 14.44
CA SER A 480 -16.31 16.01 14.01
C SER A 480 -15.02 16.11 13.20
N ILE A 481 -14.96 17.10 12.31
CA ILE A 481 -13.71 17.55 11.72
C ILE A 481 -13.37 18.93 12.27
N THR A 482 -12.12 19.07 12.69
CA THR A 482 -11.55 20.33 13.13
C THR A 482 -10.68 20.86 12.01
N ILE A 483 -11.02 22.04 11.49
CA ILE A 483 -10.28 22.71 10.44
C ILE A 483 -9.59 23.93 11.02
N THR A 484 -8.27 23.99 10.85
CA THR A 484 -7.44 25.11 11.30
C THR A 484 -6.80 25.77 10.10
N GLY A 485 -7.07 27.07 9.91
CA GLY A 485 -6.43 27.87 8.87
C GLY A 485 -5.11 28.44 9.34
N TYR A 486 -4.11 28.35 8.47
CA TYR A 486 -2.77 28.90 8.66
C TYR A 486 -2.44 29.88 7.53
N ASP A 487 -1.85 31.01 7.88
CA ASP A 487 -1.23 31.93 6.93
C ASP A 487 0.22 32.16 7.34
N ALA A 488 1.15 31.95 6.40
CA ALA A 488 2.59 31.95 6.66
C ALA A 488 2.97 31.18 7.95
N GLY A 489 2.37 29.99 8.17
CA GLY A 489 2.60 29.14 9.36
C GLY A 489 2.01 29.66 10.66
N GLN A 490 1.32 30.81 10.67
CA GLN A 490 0.60 31.30 11.83
C GLN A 490 -0.86 30.90 11.75
N LYS A 491 -1.38 30.35 12.85
CA LYS A 491 -2.80 30.03 12.98
C LYS A 491 -3.63 31.31 12.95
N ILE A 492 -4.53 31.41 11.97
CA ILE A 492 -5.43 32.55 11.78
C ILE A 492 -6.84 32.28 12.28
N TRP A 493 -7.34 31.06 12.12
CA TRP A 493 -8.67 30.66 12.58
C TRP A 493 -8.73 29.17 12.85
N LYS A 494 -9.74 28.76 13.64
CA LYS A 494 -10.09 27.37 13.90
C LYS A 494 -11.61 27.25 13.87
N ARG A 495 -12.10 26.20 13.24
CA ARG A 495 -13.52 25.85 13.15
C ARG A 495 -13.67 24.35 13.38
N GLU A 496 -14.77 23.98 14.00
CA GLU A 496 -15.15 22.60 14.19
C GLU A 496 -16.49 22.39 13.49
N TYR A 497 -16.57 21.29 12.73
CA TYR A 497 -17.74 20.91 11.98
C TYR A 497 -18.19 19.54 12.46
N ASP A 498 -19.44 19.46 12.89
CA ASP A 498 -20.09 18.21 13.25
C ASP A 498 -20.39 17.40 11.99
N MET A 499 -19.83 16.19 11.91
CA MET A 499 -19.98 15.27 10.79
C MET A 499 -21.03 14.19 11.06
N GLN A 500 -21.63 14.15 12.25
CA GLN A 500 -22.62 13.15 12.72
C GLN A 500 -22.13 11.69 12.77
N ALA A 501 -21.06 11.37 12.04
CA ALA A 501 -20.39 10.08 12.01
C ALA A 501 -18.90 10.27 11.69
N ASN A 502 -18.12 9.20 11.90
CA ASN A 502 -16.69 9.20 11.71
C ASN A 502 -16.33 9.25 10.21
N PRO A 503 -15.59 10.26 9.74
CA PRO A 503 -15.16 10.31 8.36
C PRO A 503 -14.17 9.17 8.04
N TYR A 504 -14.43 8.42 6.97
CA TYR A 504 -13.55 7.34 6.50
C TYR A 504 -12.39 7.85 5.66
N SER A 505 -12.62 8.89 4.86
CA SER A 505 -11.60 9.51 4.04
C SER A 505 -11.89 11.00 3.87
N LEU A 506 -10.82 11.77 3.66
CA LEU A 506 -10.88 13.19 3.44
C LEU A 506 -9.91 13.59 2.33
N LYS A 507 -10.39 14.41 1.40
CA LYS A 507 -9.55 15.10 0.42
C LYS A 507 -10.01 16.53 0.30
N GLY A 508 -9.11 17.41 -0.13
CA GLY A 508 -9.51 18.77 -0.46
C GLY A 508 -8.49 19.50 -1.30
N MET A 509 -8.88 20.68 -1.74
CA MET A 509 -8.06 21.60 -2.52
C MET A 509 -8.39 23.04 -2.13
N GLY A 510 -7.42 23.94 -2.22
CA GLY A 510 -7.69 25.37 -2.23
C GLY A 510 -8.29 25.81 -3.56
N THR A 511 -9.21 26.77 -3.52
CA THR A 511 -9.91 27.29 -4.70
C THR A 511 -9.34 28.64 -5.15
N ALA A 512 -9.57 29.01 -6.41
CA ALA A 512 -9.00 30.20 -7.04
C ALA A 512 -9.47 31.53 -6.39
N ASP A 513 -10.64 31.51 -5.75
CA ASP A 513 -11.17 32.60 -4.92
C ASP A 513 -10.49 32.72 -3.54
N GLY A 514 -9.55 31.83 -3.24
CA GLY A 514 -8.84 31.74 -1.96
C GLY A 514 -9.57 30.95 -0.87
N GLY A 515 -10.73 30.34 -1.20
CA GLY A 515 -11.44 29.40 -0.34
C GLY A 515 -10.87 27.97 -0.40
N TYR A 516 -11.69 27.01 0.05
CA TYR A 516 -11.32 25.59 0.11
C TYR A 516 -12.51 24.71 -0.24
N LEU A 517 -12.28 23.67 -1.04
CA LEU A 517 -13.23 22.60 -1.28
C LEU A 517 -12.73 21.33 -0.57
N ILE A 518 -13.59 20.71 0.23
CA ILE A 518 -13.28 19.51 1.00
C ILE A 518 -14.34 18.47 0.69
N ALA A 519 -13.92 17.24 0.43
CA ALA A 519 -14.78 16.10 0.21
C ALA A 519 -14.48 15.05 1.28
N VAL A 520 -15.54 14.63 1.96
CA VAL A 520 -15.48 13.74 3.13
C VAL A 520 -16.41 12.56 2.88
N SER A 521 -15.88 11.36 2.99
CA SER A 521 -16.70 10.13 2.98
C SER A 521 -17.17 9.85 4.40
N SER A 522 -18.48 9.78 4.61
CA SER A 522 -19.08 9.53 5.92
C SER A 522 -20.33 8.64 5.79
N PRO A 523 -20.61 7.72 6.74
CA PRO A 523 -21.86 6.98 6.76
C PRO A 523 -22.97 7.89 7.31
N LEU A 524 -23.55 8.72 6.44
CA LEU A 524 -24.62 9.66 6.78
C LEU A 524 -26.02 9.06 6.61
#